data_AF-A0A2V9LT66-F1
#
_entry.id   AF-A0A2V9LT66-F1
#
_cell.length_a   1.000
_cell.length_b   1.000
_cell.length_c   1.000
_cell.angle_alpha   90.00
_cell.angle_beta   90.00
_cell.angle_gamma   90.00
#
_symmetry.space_group_name_H-M   'P 1'
#
loop_
_entity.id
_entity.type
_entity.pdbx_description
1 polymer ?
#
loop_
_entity_poly.entity_id
_entity_poly.type
_entity_poly.pdbx_seq_one_letter_code
_entity_poly.pdbx_strand_id
1 'polypeptide(L)'
;MAAMSYYISPQGLLVHNRPDWPCAVCHPEGTSDRQAWYLCVGCAQEMLAAAGAGLDEARALMDDVTEALAFFEGSTETLASAPN
;
A
#
# COMPACT_ATOMS: atom_id res chain seq x y z
N MET A 1 -21.15 2.00 -3.69
CA MET A 1 -20.22 0.84 -3.65
C MET A 1 -18.82 1.41 -3.67
N ALA A 2 -18.05 1.26 -2.59
CA ALA A 2 -16.66 1.73 -2.59
C ALA A 2 -15.87 0.92 -3.62
N ALA A 3 -15.33 1.60 -4.63
CA ALA A 3 -14.48 0.96 -5.63
C ALA A 3 -13.22 0.44 -4.93
N MET A 4 -12.87 -0.82 -5.19
CA MET A 4 -11.67 -1.45 -4.65
C MET A 4 -10.47 -0.91 -5.44
N SER A 5 -9.65 -0.09 -4.78
CA SER A 5 -8.41 0.42 -5.37
C SER A 5 -7.24 -0.39 -4.85
N TYR A 6 -6.39 -0.86 -5.77
CA TYR A 6 -5.16 -1.55 -5.46
C TYR A 6 -4.07 -1.07 -6.42
N TYR A 7 -2.84 -1.03 -5.92
CA TYR A 7 -1.65 -0.70 -6.68
C TYR A 7 -0.69 -1.89 -6.62
N ILE A 8 -0.04 -2.20 -7.75
CA ILE A 8 0.97 -3.25 -7.83
C ILE A 8 2.25 -2.61 -8.36
N SER A 9 3.32 -2.71 -7.57
CA SER A 9 4.63 -2.23 -7.96
C SER A 9 5.34 -3.20 -8.91
N PRO A 10 6.33 -2.73 -9.68
CA PRO A 10 7.14 -3.58 -10.55
C PRO A 10 7.89 -4.68 -9.79
N GLN A 11 8.20 -4.44 -8.52
CA GLN A 11 8.96 -5.35 -7.65
C GLN A 11 8.06 -6.37 -6.95
N GLY A 12 6.74 -6.32 -7.19
CA GLY A 12 5.77 -7.28 -6.66
C GLY A 12 5.15 -6.87 -5.32
N LEU A 13 5.27 -5.61 -4.90
CA LEU A 13 4.52 -5.06 -3.78
C LEU A 13 3.08 -4.77 -4.22
N LEU A 14 2.10 -5.27 -3.47
CA LEU A 14 0.69 -4.90 -3.64
C LEU A 14 0.23 -4.06 -2.45
N VAL A 15 -0.32 -2.88 -2.74
CA VAL A 15 -0.95 -2.01 -1.73
C VAL A 15 -2.46 -1.89 -1.98
N HIS A 16 -3.27 -2.01 -0.93
CA HIS A 16 -4.73 -1.96 -1.00
C HIS A 16 -5.36 -1.06 0.08
N ASN A 17 -6.53 -0.49 -0.18
CA ASN A 17 -7.28 0.31 0.81
C ASN A 17 -8.41 -0.48 1.52
N ARG A 18 -8.56 -1.77 1.25
CA ARG A 18 -9.63 -2.62 1.80
C ARG A 18 -9.26 -3.24 3.17
N PRO A 19 -10.11 -3.14 4.20
CA PRO A 19 -9.85 -3.76 5.50
C PRO A 19 -10.01 -5.29 5.48
N ASP A 20 -10.88 -5.82 4.62
CA ASP A 20 -11.11 -7.28 4.50
C ASP A 20 -10.07 -8.02 3.65
N TRP A 21 -9.00 -7.35 3.20
CA TRP A 21 -7.97 -7.95 2.36
C TRP A 21 -6.74 -8.36 3.18
N PRO A 22 -6.05 -9.44 2.76
CA PRO A 22 -4.89 -9.95 3.49
C PRO A 22 -3.76 -8.92 3.45
N CYS A 23 -3.29 -8.55 4.63
CA CYS A 23 -2.15 -7.67 4.83
C CYS A 23 -1.11 -8.41 5.67
N ALA A 24 0.16 -8.39 5.25
CA ALA A 24 1.25 -9.07 5.94
C ALA A 24 1.45 -8.60 7.40
N VAL A 25 0.92 -7.43 7.77
CA VAL A 25 0.98 -6.88 9.13
C VAL A 25 -0.33 -7.12 9.90
N CYS A 26 -1.48 -6.74 9.35
CA CYS A 26 -2.76 -6.89 10.05
C CYS A 26 -3.30 -8.32 10.07
N HIS A 27 -3.10 -9.07 8.98
CA HIS A 27 -3.63 -10.41 8.75
C HIS A 27 -2.60 -11.30 8.02
N PRO A 28 -1.46 -11.63 8.67
CA PRO A 28 -0.38 -12.41 8.06
C PRO A 28 -0.80 -13.84 7.68
N GLU A 29 -1.89 -14.35 8.26
CA GLU A 29 -2.40 -15.70 8.01
C GLU A 29 -2.84 -15.93 6.56
N GLY A 30 -3.15 -14.85 5.81
CA GLY A 30 -3.53 -14.90 4.40
C GLY A 30 -2.37 -14.72 3.41
N THR A 31 -1.13 -14.49 3.89
CA THR A 31 0.02 -14.13 3.03
C THR A 31 1.06 -15.25 2.86
N SER A 32 0.86 -16.42 3.48
CA SER A 32 1.86 -17.52 3.53
C SER A 32 2.26 -18.14 2.19
N ASP A 33 1.51 -17.94 1.10
CA ASP A 33 1.72 -18.67 -0.16
C ASP A 33 2.51 -17.89 -1.22
N ARG A 34 2.76 -16.59 -1.03
CA ARG A 34 3.24 -15.74 -2.12
C ARG A 34 4.43 -14.89 -1.68
N GLN A 35 5.51 -14.98 -2.46
CA GLN A 35 6.68 -14.08 -2.46
C GLN A 35 6.33 -12.59 -2.69
N ALA A 36 5.05 -12.24 -2.80
CA ALA A 36 4.57 -10.88 -3.00
C ALA A 36 4.25 -10.24 -1.65
N TRP A 37 4.76 -9.04 -1.44
CA TRP A 37 4.48 -8.24 -0.24
C TRP A 37 3.07 -7.66 -0.36
N TYR A 38 2.16 -7.99 0.55
CA TYR A 38 0.79 -7.44 0.59
C TYR A 38 0.64 -6.48 1.76
N LEU A 39 0.38 -5.21 1.49
CA LEU A 39 0.21 -4.18 2.53
C LEU A 39 -1.10 -3.42 2.35
N CYS A 40 -1.77 -3.11 3.46
CA CYS A 40 -2.84 -2.12 3.42
C CYS A 40 -2.22 -0.70 3.42
N VAL A 41 -2.96 0.30 2.95
CA VAL A 41 -2.51 1.71 2.92
C VAL A 41 -1.99 2.16 4.28
N GLY A 42 -2.68 1.80 5.39
CA GLY A 42 -2.22 2.16 6.73
C GLY A 42 -0.87 1.53 7.10
N CYS A 43 -0.66 0.25 6.79
CA CYS A 43 0.62 -0.41 7.07
C CYS A 43 1.74 0.07 6.14
N ALA A 44 1.41 0.45 4.91
CA ALA A 44 2.35 1.08 3.99
C ALA A 44 2.82 2.45 4.52
N GLN A 45 1.91 3.27 5.06
CA GLN A 45 2.23 4.55 5.70
C GLN A 45 3.13 4.38 6.93
N GLU A 46 2.80 3.43 7.81
CA GLU A 46 3.62 3.13 8.99
C GLU A 46 5.01 2.61 8.60
N MET A 47 5.11 1.78 7.55
CA MET A 47 6.40 1.36 7.00
C MET A 47 7.23 2.54 6.49
N LEU A 48 6.62 3.47 5.75
CA LEU A 48 7.32 4.65 5.27
C LEU A 48 7.80 5.53 6.43
N ALA A 49 6.97 5.70 7.47
CA ALA A 49 7.33 6.44 8.67
C ALA A 49 8.50 5.78 9.44
N ALA A 50 8.51 4.44 9.53
CA ALA A 50 9.58 3.69 10.19
C ALA A 50 10.89 3.66 9.37
N ALA A 51 10.80 3.58 8.05
CA ALA A 51 11.96 3.42 7.18
C ALA A 51 12.80 4.71 7.03
N GLY A 52 12.21 5.87 7.32
CA GLY A 52 12.94 7.14 7.49
C GLY A 52 14.05 7.10 8.55
N ALA A 53 14.10 6.05 9.39
CA ALA A 53 15.11 5.85 10.43
C ALA A 53 16.40 5.13 10.00
N GLY A 54 16.58 4.77 8.71
CA GLY A 54 17.93 4.53 8.16
C GLY A 54 18.29 3.09 7.75
N LEU A 55 17.55 2.48 6.83
CA LEU A 55 17.96 1.24 6.15
C LEU A 55 18.09 1.47 4.63
N ASP A 56 19.32 1.50 4.12
CA ASP A 56 19.63 1.73 2.70
C ASP A 56 19.07 0.60 1.81
N GLU A 57 19.05 -0.64 2.31
CA GLU A 57 18.45 -1.81 1.64
C GLU A 57 16.92 -1.71 1.53
N ALA A 58 16.26 -0.92 2.37
CA ALA A 58 14.81 -0.71 2.31
C ALA A 58 14.42 0.33 1.25
N ARG A 59 15.38 1.00 0.60
CA ARG A 59 15.10 2.17 -0.25
C ARG A 59 14.31 1.84 -1.51
N ALA A 60 14.56 0.69 -2.13
CA ALA A 60 13.79 0.26 -3.30
C ALA A 60 12.33 -0.08 -2.92
N LEU A 61 12.12 -0.66 -1.73
CA LEU A 61 10.79 -0.93 -1.19
C LEU A 61 10.08 0.37 -0.75
N MET A 62 10.82 1.33 -0.19
CA MET A 62 10.29 2.65 0.18
C MET A 62 9.79 3.43 -1.04
N ASP A 63 10.51 3.35 -2.17
CA ASP A 63 10.11 4.00 -3.41
C ASP A 63 8.78 3.44 -3.92
N ASP A 64 8.66 2.11 -3.99
CA ASP A 64 7.40 1.42 -4.35
C ASP A 64 6.25 1.78 -3.40
N VAL A 65 6.50 1.81 -2.08
CA VAL A 65 5.50 2.19 -1.08
C VAL A 65 5.07 3.64 -1.29
N THR A 66 6.00 4.54 -1.58
CA THR A 66 5.71 5.96 -1.81
C THR A 66 4.89 6.17 -3.08
N GLU A 67 5.24 5.51 -4.18
CA GLU A 67 4.45 5.54 -5.42
C GLU A 67 3.03 5.00 -5.21
N ALA A 68 2.91 3.88 -4.48
CA ALA A 68 1.62 3.30 -4.15
C ALA A 68 0.76 4.27 -3.34
N LEU A 69 1.31 4.91 -2.30
CA LEU A 69 0.59 5.88 -1.49
C LEU A 69 0.17 7.11 -2.30
N ALA A 70 1.05 7.63 -3.17
CA ALA A 70 0.72 8.73 -4.07
C ALA A 70 -0.45 8.39 -5.01
N PHE A 71 -0.53 7.15 -5.51
CA PHE A 71 -1.67 6.66 -6.29
C PHE A 71 -2.98 6.71 -5.49
N PHE A 72 -2.95 6.33 -4.21
CA PHE A 72 -4.13 6.40 -3.34
C PHE A 72 -4.51 7.83 -2.98
N GLU A 73 -3.54 8.71 -2.71
CA GLU A 73 -3.78 10.13 -2.45
C GLU A 73 -4.50 10.80 -3.64
N GLY A 74 -3.97 10.65 -4.85
CA GLY A 74 -4.60 11.20 -6.07
C GLY A 74 -5.94 10.52 -6.45
N SER A 75 -6.12 9.25 -6.12
CA SER A 75 -7.41 8.55 -6.31
C SER A 75 -8.48 9.04 -5.32
N THR A 76 -8.07 9.49 -4.13
CA THR A 76 -8.99 10.06 -3.13
C THR A 76 -9.49 11.44 -3.59
N GLU A 77 -8.66 12.21 -4.29
CA GLU A 77 -9.05 13.50 -4.89
C GLU A 77 -9.99 13.32 -6.10
N THR A 78 -9.85 12.24 -6.87
CA THR A 78 -10.71 11.98 -8.04
C THR A 78 -12.15 11.61 -7.63
N LEU A 79 -12.36 11.04 -6.44
CA LEU A 79 -13.71 10.78 -5.89
C LEU A 79 -14.30 11.99 -5.14
N ALA A 80 -13.50 12.99 -4.79
CA ALA A 80 -13.97 14.23 -4.18
C ALA A 80 -14.54 15.24 -5.19
N SER A 81 -14.40 15.00 -6.50
CA SER A 81 -14.97 15.82 -7.57
C SER A 81 -16.34 15.30 -8.04
N ALA A 82 -17.34 15.35 -7.16
CA ALA A 82 -18.74 15.37 -7.58
C ALA A 82 -19.32 16.75 -7.23
N PRO A 83 -19.42 17.70 -8.17
CA PRO A 83 -20.19 18.92 -7.94
C PRO A 83 -21.68 18.54 -7.80
N ASN A 84 -22.32 19.09 -6.77
CA ASN A 84 -23.76 19.01 -6.51
C ASN A 84 -24.59 19.55 -7.69
#